data_AF-A0A7V7CXM3-F1
#
_entry.id   AF-A0A7V7CXM3-F1
#
_cell.length_a   1.000
_cell.length_b   1.000
_cell.length_c   1.000
_cell.angle_alpha   90.00
_cell.angle_beta   90.00
_cell.angle_gamma   90.00
#
_symmetry.space_group_name_H-M   'P 1'
#
loop_
_entity.id
_entity.type
_entity.pdbx_description
1 polymer ?
#
loop_
_entity_poly.entity_id
_entity_poly.type
_entity_poly.pdbx_seq_one_letter_code
_entity_poly.pdbx_strand_id
1 'polypeptide(L)' 'MAAHLQDLGEGPGQVCLITEWCRRWQGEGGLESHREMPLGSILLPKPLRQWQWDIAPKGELYKKESLVLDVGWYNLNS' A
#
# COMPACT_ATOMS: atom_id res chain seq x y z
N MET A 1 -14.87 -2.80 2.79
CA MET A 1 -13.47 -3.17 2.49
C MET A 1 -13.07 -4.47 3.17
N ALA A 2 -13.11 -4.57 4.50
CA ALA A 2 -12.77 -5.81 5.22
C ALA A 2 -13.59 -7.04 4.76
N ALA A 3 -14.92 -6.89 4.61
CA ALA A 3 -15.80 -7.95 4.11
C ALA A 3 -15.38 -8.49 2.73
N HIS A 4 -15.01 -7.60 1.79
CA HIS A 4 -14.59 -8.04 0.44
C HIS A 4 -13.26 -8.80 0.44
N LEU A 5 -12.34 -8.48 1.36
CA LEU A 5 -11.10 -9.26 1.49
C LEU A 5 -11.36 -10.63 2.12
N GLN A 6 -12.32 -10.71 3.03
CA GLN A 6 -12.78 -11.98 3.57
C GLN A 6 -13.47 -12.84 2.50
N ASP A 7 -14.37 -12.27 1.70
CA ASP A 7 -15.02 -12.96 0.58
C ASP A 7 -13.99 -13.52 -0.42
N LEU A 8 -12.94 -12.74 -0.71
CA LEU A 8 -11.80 -13.21 -1.51
C LEU A 8 -11.07 -14.37 -0.81
N GLY A 9 -10.81 -14.23 0.50
CA GLY A 9 -10.22 -15.25 1.36
C GLY A 9 -10.92 -16.62 1.32
N GLU A 10 -12.24 -16.59 1.25
CA GLU A 10 -13.09 -17.79 1.32
C GLU A 10 -13.34 -18.44 -0.05
N GLY A 11 -12.88 -17.81 -1.13
CA GLY A 11 -13.05 -18.32 -2.49
C GLY A 11 -12.28 -19.63 -2.75
N PRO A 12 -12.76 -20.50 -3.67
CA PRO A 12 -12.15 -21.80 -3.95
C PRO A 12 -10.80 -21.74 -4.70
N GLY A 13 -10.32 -20.54 -5.04
CA GLY A 13 -9.07 -20.32 -5.76
C GLY A 13 -7.92 -19.89 -4.85
N GLN A 14 -6.69 -19.90 -5.39
CA GLN A 14 -5.58 -19.22 -4.74
C GLN A 14 -5.73 -17.71 -4.93
N VAL A 15 -5.87 -16.96 -3.84
CA VAL A 15 -6.01 -15.51 -3.90
C VAL A 15 -4.70 -14.81 -3.61
N CYS A 16 -4.20 -14.16 -4.65
CA CYS A 16 -3.08 -13.23 -4.61
C CYS A 16 -3.63 -11.81 -4.54
N LEU A 17 -3.32 -11.09 -3.45
CA LEU A 17 -3.59 -9.66 -3.35
C LEU A 17 -2.28 -8.90 -3.57
N ILE A 18 -2.25 -8.00 -4.54
CA ILE A 18 -1.19 -7.00 -4.70
C ILE A 18 -1.82 -5.65 -4.44
N THR A 19 -1.35 -4.95 -3.40
CA THR A 19 -1.93 -3.66 -3.02
C THR A 19 -0.92 -2.78 -2.32
N GLU A 20 -1.11 -1.46 -2.43
CA GLU A 20 -0.45 -0.49 -1.56
C GLU A 20 -1.03 -0.60 -0.15
N TRP A 21 -0.15 -0.62 0.84
CA TRP A 21 -0.56 -0.66 2.25
C TRP A 21 -0.16 0.61 3.00
N CYS A 22 0.72 1.43 2.41
CA CYS A 22 1.14 2.70 2.97
C CYS A 22 1.49 3.68 1.84
N ARG A 23 1.04 4.92 1.99
CA ARG A 23 1.42 6.07 1.17
C ARG A 23 2.25 7.02 2.01
N ARG A 24 3.42 7.41 1.53
CA ARG A 24 4.35 8.31 2.22
C ARG A 24 4.59 9.53 1.35
N TRP A 25 4.29 10.69 1.89
CA TRP A 25 4.64 11.97 1.27
C TRP A 25 5.97 12.42 1.84
N GLN A 26 6.88 12.79 0.94
CA GLN A 26 8.23 13.20 1.32
C GLN A 26 8.47 14.64 0.89
N GLY A 27 8.83 15.48 1.86
CA GLY A 27 9.15 16.89 1.65
C GLY A 27 10.61 17.14 1.22
N GLU A 28 11.09 18.36 1.47
CA GLU A 28 12.52 18.67 1.33
C GLU A 28 13.41 17.79 2.20
N GLY A 29 14.54 17.35 1.65
CA GLY A 29 15.47 16.44 2.33
C GLY A 29 15.01 14.98 2.44
N GLY A 30 13.88 14.58 1.85
CA GLY A 30 13.37 13.21 1.91
C GLY A 30 12.67 12.85 3.23
N LEU A 31 12.38 13.86 4.06
CA LEU A 31 11.66 13.67 5.31
C LEU A 31 10.18 13.38 5.04
N GLU A 32 9.64 12.38 5.73
CA GLU A 32 8.22 12.04 5.67
C GLU A 32 7.40 13.16 6.32
N SER A 33 6.59 13.85 5.53
CA SER A 33 5.68 14.90 5.99
C SER A 33 4.31 14.33 6.38
N HIS A 34 3.88 13.30 5.67
CA HIS A 34 2.57 12.69 5.87
C HIS A 34 2.61 11.20 5.53
N ARG A 35 1.72 10.45 6.19
CA ARG A 35 1.49 9.03 5.95
C ARG A 35 0.00 8.72 5.96
N GLU A 36 -0.43 7.94 4.98
CA GLU A 36 -1.79 7.42 4.87
C GLU A 36 -1.73 5.88 4.79
N MET A 37 -2.68 5.21 5.45
CA MET A 37 -2.86 3.77 5.40
C MET A 37 -4.14 3.49 4.59
N PRO A 38 -4.06 3.23 3.27
CA PRO A 38 -5.26 3.13 2.41
C PRO A 38 -6.22 2.01 2.83
N LEU A 39 -5.69 0.99 3.51
CA LEU A 39 -6.45 -0.14 4.02
C LEU A 39 -7.08 0.12 5.40
N GLY A 40 -6.90 1.33 5.95
CA GLY A 40 -7.45 1.71 7.26
C GLY A 40 -6.95 0.80 8.37
N SER A 41 -7.88 0.19 9.11
CA SER A 41 -7.59 -0.74 10.22
C SER A 41 -7.47 -2.21 9.79
N ILE A 42 -7.46 -2.50 8.48
CA ILE A 42 -7.36 -3.88 8.00
C ILE A 42 -5.95 -4.38 8.27
N LEU A 43 -5.87 -5.45 9.06
CA LEU A 43 -4.63 -6.18 9.28
C LEU A 43 -4.44 -7.20 8.16
N LEU A 44 -3.53 -6.91 7.24
CA LEU A 44 -3.05 -7.89 6.28
C LEU A 44 -1.98 -8.79 6.92
N PRO A 45 -1.85 -10.05 6.47
CA PRO A 45 -0.71 -10.89 6.87
C PRO A 45 0.60 -10.25 6.39
N LYS A 46 1.74 -10.79 6.84
CA LYS A 46 3.04 -10.33 6.33
C LYS A 46 3.11 -10.56 4.81
N PRO A 47 3.53 -9.55 4.02
CA PRO A 47 3.64 -9.74 2.57
C PRO A 47 4.74 -10.76 2.24
N LEU A 48 4.50 -11.55 1.20
CA LEU A 48 5.48 -12.46 0.60
C LEU A 48 6.61 -11.67 -0.10
N ARG A 49 6.26 -10.53 -0.70
CA ARG A 49 7.20 -9.58 -1.31
C ARG A 49 6.71 -8.16 -1.07
N GLN A 50 7.63 -7.23 -0.94
CA GLN A 50 7.33 -5.81 -0.79
C GLN A 50 8.30 -4.99 -1.64
N TRP A 51 7.81 -3.88 -2.18
CA TRP A 51 8.61 -2.92 -2.93
C TRP A 51 8.05 -1.52 -2.76
N GLN A 52 8.82 -0.54 -3.22
CA GLN A 52 8.45 0.85 -3.21
C GLN A 52 8.25 1.35 -4.64
N TRP A 53 7.19 2.12 -4.85
CA TRP A 53 6.97 2.84 -6.09
C TRP A 53 7.06 4.34 -5.82
N ASP A 54 7.99 5.00 -6.51
CA ASP A 54 7.99 6.45 -6.63
C ASP A 54 7.00 6.82 -7.73
N ILE A 55 5.85 7.37 -7.33
CA ILE A 55 4.73 7.61 -8.25
C ILE A 55 4.79 8.99 -8.86
N ALA A 56 5.30 9.96 -8.11
CA ALA A 56 5.30 11.34 -8.52
C ALA A 56 6.47 12.07 -7.85
N PRO A 57 7.46 12.55 -8.61
CA PRO A 57 8.45 13.47 -8.09
C PRO A 57 7.82 14.80 -7.66
N LYS A 58 8.62 15.60 -6.94
CA LYS A 58 8.17 16.88 -6.39
C LYS A 58 7.57 17.79 -7.45
N GLY A 59 6.41 18.34 -7.14
CA GLY A 59 5.73 19.30 -8.00
C GLY A 59 4.71 18.70 -8.96
N GLU A 60 4.67 17.38 -9.14
CA GLU A 60 3.68 16.74 -10.02
C GLU A 60 2.29 16.63 -9.36
N LEU A 61 2.22 16.18 -8.11
CA LEU A 61 0.95 16.09 -7.36
C LEU A 61 0.78 17.26 -6.40
N TYR A 62 1.85 17.59 -5.66
CA TYR A 62 1.90 18.71 -4.71
C TYR A 62 3.21 19.47 -4.88
N LYS A 63 3.16 20.79 -4.74
CA LYS A 63 4.26 21.70 -5.10
C LYS A 63 5.61 21.40 -4.44
N LYS A 64 5.64 20.72 -3.28
CA LYS A 64 6.86 20.49 -2.49
C LYS A 64 7.08 19.05 -2.05
N GLU A 65 6.22 18.13 -2.46
CA GLU A 65 6.21 16.76 -1.94
C GLU A 65 6.30 15.76 -3.08
N SER A 66 7.04 14.68 -2.87
CA SER A 66 6.95 13.47 -3.68
C SER A 66 6.07 12.43 -2.99
N LEU A 67 5.45 11.56 -3.77
CA LEU A 67 4.62 10.47 -3.28
C LEU A 67 5.32 9.13 -3.51
N VAL A 68 5.58 8.41 -2.43
CA VAL A 68 6.11 7.05 -2.45
C VAL A 68 5.06 6.08 -1.89
N LEU A 69 4.81 4.99 -2.61
CA LEU A 69 3.91 3.92 -2.19
C LEU A 69 4.72 2.73 -1.70
N ASP A 70 4.34 2.17 -0.55
CA ASP A 70 4.79 0.85 -0.13
C ASP A 70 3.74 -0.18 -0.58
N VAL A 71 4.15 -1.08 -1.46
CA VAL A 71 3.29 -2.10 -2.10
C VAL A 71 3.69 -3.47 -1.62
N GLY A 72 2.70 -4.32 -1.35
CA GLY A 72 2.89 -5.69 -0.88
C GLY A 72 2.15 -6.69 -1.74
N TRP A 73 2.74 -7.88 -1.88
CA TRP A 73 2.08 -9.08 -2.36
C TRP A 73 1.73 -9.98 -1.18
N TYR A 74 0.45 -10.32 -1.04
CA TYR A 74 -0.12 -11.14 0.01
C TYR A 74 -0.76 -12.40 -0.58
N ASN A 75 -0.64 -13.51 0.15
CA ASN A 75 -1.47 -14.68 -0.06
C ASN A 75 -2.57 -14.66 1.01
N LEU A 76 -3.84 -14.59 0.60
CA LEU A 76 -4.95 -14.44 1.54
C LEU A 76 -5.54 -15.78 2.01
N ASN A 77 -5.18 -16.90 1.36
CA ASN A 77 -5.78 -18.22 1.61
C ASN A 77 -4.72 -19.23 2.11
N SER A 78 -3.73 -18.78 2.89
CA SER A 78 -2.69 -19.64 3.49
C SER A 78 -3.11 -20.19 4.85
#